data_AF-A0A915K9Y5-F1
#
_entry.id   AF-A0A915K9Y5-F1
#
_cell.length_a   1.000
_cell.length_b   1.000
_cell.length_c   1.000
_cell.angle_alpha   90.00
_cell.angle_beta   90.00
_cell.angle_gamma   90.00
#
_symmetry.space_group_name_H-M   'P 1'
#
loop_
_entity.id
_entity.type
_entity.pdbx_description
1 polymer ?
#
loop_
_entity_poly.entity_id
_entity_poly.type
_entity_poly.pdbx_seq_one_letter_code
_entity_poly.pdbx_strand_id
1 'polypeptide(L)'
;MVLDLELFRAEKGGNPNLIRESQKKRYKDEKLVDRVIEFDVEWRKARFRADELNRLKKLCSKEIGEKMKKKEPQSTKADLPNDFIPDDILSLAAESLKSLTVFQIKKIVLVIDEEIAKNSKQVGLLEQQRNDALREIGNLVHPSVPVSDNEDNNFVERTWGDITVEKKYSQMDLGIMVDGYDGDRGAVVSGARGYYLK
;
A
#
# COMPACT_ATOMS: atom_id res chain seq x y z
N MET A 1 2.69 2.53 -11.55
CA MET A 1 2.73 1.05 -11.55
C MET A 1 3.77 0.64 -10.52
N VAL A 2 3.45 -0.32 -9.65
CA VAL A 2 4.34 -0.82 -8.58
C VAL A 2 4.68 -2.27 -8.83
N LEU A 3 5.75 -2.77 -8.20
CA LEU A 3 6.07 -4.20 -8.20
C LEU A 3 4.95 -5.02 -7.57
N ASP A 4 4.85 -6.28 -7.99
CA ASP A 4 3.93 -7.23 -7.38
C ASP A 4 4.34 -7.50 -5.92
N LEU A 5 3.36 -7.44 -5.04
CA LEU A 5 3.52 -7.65 -3.60
C LEU A 5 3.93 -9.09 -3.27
N GLU A 6 3.57 -10.05 -4.12
CA GLU A 6 3.94 -11.45 -3.89
C GLU A 6 5.45 -11.69 -3.95
N LEU A 7 6.19 -10.87 -4.69
CA LEU A 7 7.65 -10.93 -4.75
C LEU A 7 8.32 -10.61 -3.41
N PHE A 8 7.65 -9.84 -2.54
CA PHE A 8 8.13 -9.49 -1.21
C PHE A 8 7.83 -10.56 -0.15
N ARG A 9 7.01 -11.56 -0.48
CA ARG A 9 6.53 -12.58 0.47
C ARG A 9 7.26 -13.90 0.24
N ALA A 10 8.23 -14.20 1.12
CA ALA A 10 9.01 -15.43 1.04
C ALA A 10 8.14 -16.70 1.14
N GLU A 11 7.09 -16.66 1.97
CA GLU A 11 6.14 -17.76 2.15
C GLU A 11 5.28 -18.05 0.93
N LYS A 12 5.15 -17.09 0.00
CA LYS A 12 4.41 -17.24 -1.27
C LYS A 12 5.32 -17.57 -2.46
N GLY A 13 6.61 -17.83 -2.23
CA GLY A 13 7.60 -18.10 -3.29
C GLY A 13 8.27 -16.84 -3.86
N GLY A 14 8.05 -15.67 -3.26
CA GLY A 14 8.79 -14.44 -3.58
C GLY A 14 10.22 -14.48 -3.05
N ASN A 15 11.08 -13.62 -3.60
CA ASN A 15 12.47 -13.49 -3.15
C ASN A 15 12.84 -12.02 -2.87
N PRO A 16 12.69 -11.57 -1.60
CA PRO A 16 13.03 -10.21 -1.19
C PRO A 16 14.49 -9.82 -1.44
N ASN A 17 15.42 -10.78 -1.42
CA ASN A 17 16.84 -10.50 -1.62
C ASN A 17 17.11 -9.98 -3.04
N LEU A 18 16.40 -10.49 -4.05
CA LEU A 18 16.52 -10.00 -5.42
C LEU A 18 16.08 -8.53 -5.54
N ILE A 19 15.07 -8.13 -4.76
CA ILE A 19 14.58 -6.76 -4.74
C ILE A 19 15.60 -5.85 -4.03
N ARG A 20 16.21 -6.31 -2.92
CA ARG A 20 17.30 -5.59 -2.24
C ARG A 20 18.50 -5.37 -3.17
N GLU A 21 18.93 -6.42 -3.88
CA GLU A 21 20.01 -6.32 -4.87
C GLU A 21 19.65 -5.35 -6.01
N SER A 22 18.42 -5.38 -6.49
CA SER A 22 17.92 -4.45 -7.52
C SER A 22 17.98 -3.00 -7.03
N GLN A 23 17.58 -2.73 -5.78
CA GLN A 23 17.67 -1.39 -5.17
C GLN A 23 19.13 -0.94 -5.02
N LYS A 24 20.02 -1.85 -4.62
CA LYS A 24 21.46 -1.58 -4.53
C LYS A 24 22.07 -1.23 -5.89
N LYS A 25 21.70 -1.96 -6.96
CA LYS A 25 22.11 -1.64 -8.34
C LYS A 25 21.63 -0.27 -8.82
N ARG A 26 20.56 0.27 -8.21
CA ARG A 26 19.99 1.59 -8.49
C ARG A 26 20.49 2.68 -7.53
N TYR A 27 21.46 2.39 -6.68
CA TYR A 27 21.98 3.31 -5.66
C TYR A 27 20.88 3.85 -4.72
N LYS A 28 19.84 3.05 -4.48
CA LYS A 28 18.74 3.35 -3.55
C LYS A 28 18.85 2.56 -2.25
N ASP A 29 18.14 3.02 -1.22
CA ASP A 29 18.10 2.36 0.08
C ASP A 29 17.40 0.98 0.01
N GLU A 30 18.11 -0.05 0.47
CA GLU A 30 17.61 -1.42 0.55
C GLU A 30 16.64 -1.62 1.73
N LYS A 31 16.74 -0.79 2.78
CA LYS A 31 15.88 -0.87 3.97
C LYS A 31 14.41 -0.59 3.66
N LEU A 32 14.13 0.07 2.53
CA LEU A 32 12.76 0.26 2.05
C LEU A 32 12.06 -1.08 1.79
N VAL A 33 12.80 -2.10 1.35
CA VAL A 33 12.26 -3.45 1.15
C VAL A 33 11.82 -4.05 2.48
N ASP A 34 12.61 -3.87 3.53
CA ASP A 34 12.28 -4.38 4.87
C ASP A 34 11.05 -3.69 5.45
N ARG A 35 10.94 -2.36 5.28
CA ARG A 35 9.76 -1.59 5.69
C ARG A 35 8.48 -2.05 4.98
N VAL A 36 8.56 -2.35 3.68
CA VAL A 36 7.40 -2.88 2.92
C VAL A 36 6.96 -4.23 3.49
N ILE A 37 7.91 -5.11 3.82
CA ILE A 37 7.62 -6.43 4.40
C ILE A 37 6.98 -6.27 5.78
N GLU A 38 7.53 -5.39 6.62
CA GLU A 38 7.00 -5.10 7.95
C GLU A 38 5.54 -4.60 7.88
N PHE A 39 5.27 -3.58 7.06
CA PHE A 39 3.91 -3.08 6.87
C PHE A 39 2.97 -4.11 6.24
N ASP A 40 3.43 -4.97 5.33
CA ASP A 40 2.61 -6.06 4.79
C ASP A 40 2.26 -7.10 5.86
N VAL A 41 3.20 -7.46 6.74
CA VAL A 41 2.97 -8.41 7.83
C VAL A 41 1.96 -7.83 8.82
N GLU A 42 2.12 -6.57 9.23
CA GLU A 42 1.18 -5.88 10.11
C GLU A 42 -0.20 -5.73 9.47
N TRP A 43 -0.25 -5.35 8.19
CA TRP A 43 -1.50 -5.24 7.44
C TRP A 43 -2.24 -6.58 7.36
N ARG A 44 -1.52 -7.69 7.11
CA ARG A 44 -2.12 -9.04 7.11
C ARG A 44 -2.64 -9.45 8.48
N LYS A 45 -1.91 -9.15 9.56
CA LYS A 45 -2.37 -9.40 10.95
C LYS A 45 -3.63 -8.59 11.25
N ALA A 46 -3.64 -7.31 10.91
CA ALA A 46 -4.80 -6.44 11.09
C ALA A 46 -5.99 -6.90 10.24
N ARG A 47 -5.75 -7.37 9.02
CA ARG A 47 -6.79 -7.93 8.15
C ARG A 47 -7.39 -9.21 8.73
N PHE A 48 -6.55 -10.13 9.20
CA PHE A 48 -6.99 -11.35 9.88
C PHE A 48 -7.80 -11.03 11.14
N ARG A 49 -7.34 -10.07 11.96
CA ARG A 49 -8.09 -9.57 13.12
C ARG A 49 -9.46 -9.01 12.73
N ALA A 50 -9.55 -8.30 11.60
CA ALA A 50 -10.83 -7.81 11.08
C ALA A 50 -11.81 -8.95 10.77
N ASP A 51 -11.31 -10.02 10.13
CA ASP A 51 -12.13 -11.17 9.76
C ASP A 51 -12.62 -11.94 11.01
N GLU A 52 -11.75 -12.10 12.02
CA GLU A 52 -12.12 -12.78 13.28
C GLU A 52 -13.12 -11.95 14.10
N LEU A 53 -12.95 -10.62 14.19
CA LEU A 53 -13.94 -9.75 14.85
C LEU A 53 -15.31 -9.81 14.14
N ASN A 54 -15.33 -9.85 12.81
CA ASN A 54 -16.56 -10.01 12.04
C ASN A 54 -17.20 -11.39 12.27
N ARG A 55 -16.40 -12.45 12.41
CA ARG A 55 -16.87 -13.79 12.74
C ARG A 55 -17.51 -13.81 14.14
N LEU A 56 -16.84 -13.23 15.14
CA LEU A 56 -17.35 -13.12 16.51
C LEU A 56 -18.66 -12.32 16.56
N LYS A 57 -18.75 -11.20 15.84
CA LYS A 57 -19.99 -10.42 15.72
C LYS A 57 -21.15 -11.27 15.19
N LYS A 58 -20.90 -12.07 14.14
CA LYS A 58 -21.91 -12.98 13.57
C LYS A 58 -22.33 -14.07 14.56
N LEU A 59 -21.39 -14.64 15.32
CA LEU A 59 -21.67 -15.61 16.37
C LEU A 59 -22.54 -15.01 17.48
N CYS A 60 -22.17 -13.83 18.01
CA CYS A 60 -22.96 -13.11 19.01
C CYS A 60 -24.39 -12.83 18.51
N SER A 61 -24.53 -12.43 17.25
CA SER A 61 -25.83 -12.15 16.63
C SER A 61 -26.70 -13.41 16.51
N LYS A 62 -26.09 -14.55 16.19
CA LYS A 62 -26.77 -15.85 16.12
C LYS A 62 -27.26 -16.31 17.50
N GLU A 63 -26.40 -16.24 18.52
CA GLU A 63 -26.74 -16.62 19.90
C GLU A 63 -27.86 -15.74 20.48
N ILE A 64 -27.87 -14.43 20.19
CA ILE A 64 -28.99 -13.55 20.52
C ILE A 64 -30.29 -14.05 19.87
N GLY A 65 -30.24 -14.41 18.58
CA GLY A 65 -31.41 -14.94 17.87
C GLY A 65 -31.95 -16.24 18.45
N GLU A 66 -31.06 -17.16 18.86
CA GLU A 66 -31.45 -18.43 19.50
C GLU A 66 -32.06 -18.23 20.89
N LYS A 67 -31.49 -17.35 21.72
CA LYS A 67 -32.02 -17.02 23.06
C LYS A 67 -33.37 -16.29 22.99
N MET A 68 -33.56 -15.42 22.01
CA MET A 68 -34.85 -14.74 21.78
C MET A 68 -35.95 -15.73 21.33
N LYS A 69 -35.61 -16.75 20.52
CA LYS A 69 -36.55 -17.83 20.15
C LYS A 69 -36.97 -18.69 21.36
N LYS A 70 -36.07 -18.89 22.33
CA LYS A 70 -36.32 -19.66 23.56
C LYS A 70 -37.09 -18.89 24.64
N LYS A 71 -37.46 -17.62 24.42
CA LYS A 71 -38.18 -16.74 25.37
C LYS A 71 -37.47 -16.61 26.73
N GLU A 72 -36.14 -16.61 26.76
CA GLU A 72 -35.38 -16.35 27.99
C GLU A 72 -35.65 -14.92 28.51
N PRO A 73 -35.81 -14.72 29.83
CA PRO A 73 -36.10 -13.40 30.39
C PRO A 73 -34.94 -12.42 30.16
N GLN A 74 -35.26 -11.23 29.63
CA GLN A 74 -34.32 -10.11 29.55
C GLN A 74 -34.09 -9.53 30.95
N SER A 75 -33.06 -10.03 31.64
CA SER A 75 -32.53 -9.38 32.85
C SER A 75 -32.21 -7.92 32.53
N THR A 76 -32.78 -6.99 33.31
CA THR A 76 -32.73 -5.54 33.07
C THR A 76 -31.46 -4.89 33.64
N LYS A 77 -30.69 -5.59 34.48
CA LYS A 77 -29.42 -5.12 35.02
C LYS A 77 -28.48 -6.29 35.28
N ALA A 78 -27.43 -6.38 34.47
CA ALA A 78 -26.21 -7.07 34.83
C ALA A 78 -25.07 -6.25 34.25
N ASP A 79 -24.24 -5.71 35.14
CA ASP A 79 -22.97 -5.11 34.76
C ASP A 79 -22.13 -6.15 34.00
N LEU A 80 -21.23 -5.67 33.13
CA LEU A 80 -20.24 -6.57 32.54
C LEU A 80 -19.47 -7.19 33.72
N PRO A 81 -19.19 -8.50 33.71
CA PRO A 81 -18.21 -9.04 34.64
C PRO A 81 -16.95 -8.16 34.53
N ASN A 82 -16.43 -7.68 35.67
CA ASN A 82 -15.24 -6.82 35.75
C ASN A 82 -13.97 -7.47 35.14
N ASP A 83 -14.09 -8.71 34.68
CA ASP A 83 -13.04 -9.52 34.06
C ASP A 83 -13.01 -9.42 32.51
N PHE A 84 -13.90 -8.63 31.88
CA PHE A 84 -13.90 -8.49 30.42
C PHE A 84 -12.84 -7.46 29.97
N ILE A 85 -11.59 -7.91 29.88
CA ILE A 85 -10.49 -7.11 29.35
C ILE A 85 -10.63 -7.03 27.81
N PRO A 86 -10.67 -5.84 27.20
CA PRO A 86 -10.84 -5.66 25.75
C PRO A 86 -9.79 -6.36 24.87
N ASP A 87 -8.63 -6.69 25.44
CA ASP A 87 -7.52 -7.30 24.71
C ASP A 87 -7.75 -8.80 24.39
N ASP A 88 -8.65 -9.47 25.13
CA ASP A 88 -8.92 -10.91 25.01
C ASP A 88 -10.27 -11.23 24.32
N ILE A 89 -10.85 -10.29 23.57
CA ILE A 89 -12.11 -10.51 22.84
C ILE A 89 -12.00 -11.68 21.85
N LEU A 90 -10.80 -11.94 21.33
CA LEU A 90 -10.53 -13.03 20.40
C LEU A 90 -10.45 -14.41 21.08
N SER A 91 -10.26 -14.47 22.40
CA SER A 91 -10.24 -15.74 23.14
C SER A 91 -11.63 -16.21 23.58
N LEU A 92 -12.70 -15.47 23.25
CA LEU A 92 -14.06 -15.89 23.56
C LEU A 92 -14.43 -17.20 22.86
N ALA A 93 -14.49 -18.27 23.66
CA ALA A 93 -15.02 -19.55 23.22
C ALA A 93 -16.55 -19.46 23.04
N ALA A 94 -17.07 -20.22 22.08
CA ALA A 94 -18.51 -20.31 21.83
C ALA A 94 -19.31 -20.84 23.05
N GLU A 95 -18.65 -21.55 23.96
CA GLU A 95 -19.26 -22.08 25.18
C GLU A 95 -19.57 -20.98 26.20
N SER A 96 -18.66 -20.03 26.38
CA SER A 96 -18.84 -18.84 27.24
C SER A 96 -19.96 -17.91 26.76
N LEU A 97 -20.28 -17.92 25.46
CA LEU A 97 -21.38 -17.13 24.89
C LEU A 97 -22.76 -17.67 25.27
N LYS A 98 -22.90 -18.98 25.47
CA LYS A 98 -24.19 -19.62 25.82
C LYS A 98 -24.62 -19.31 27.26
N SER A 99 -23.66 -19.16 28.17
CA SER A 99 -23.92 -18.83 29.58
C SER A 99 -24.28 -17.37 29.81
N LEU A 100 -24.00 -16.48 28.85
CA LEU A 100 -24.27 -15.05 28.96
C LEU A 100 -25.73 -14.71 28.66
N THR A 101 -26.22 -13.61 29.25
CA THR A 101 -27.56 -13.07 29.01
C THR A 101 -27.62 -12.26 27.72
N VAL A 102 -28.83 -12.09 27.15
CA VAL A 102 -29.03 -11.29 25.92
C VAL A 102 -28.52 -9.85 26.06
N PHE A 103 -28.65 -9.24 27.23
CA PHE A 103 -28.16 -7.88 27.49
C PHE A 103 -26.63 -7.80 27.49
N GLN A 104 -25.96 -8.77 28.12
CA GLN A 104 -24.50 -8.86 28.13
C GLN A 104 -23.94 -9.08 26.70
N ILE A 105 -24.56 -9.96 25.91
CA ILE A 105 -24.13 -10.21 24.53
C ILE A 105 -24.30 -8.94 23.67
N LYS A 106 -25.39 -8.17 23.86
CA LYS A 106 -25.56 -6.87 23.18
C LYS A 106 -24.47 -5.86 23.53
N LYS A 107 -24.05 -5.80 24.80
CA LYS A 107 -22.97 -4.91 25.23
C LYS A 107 -21.61 -5.35 24.66
N ILE A 108 -21.35 -6.66 24.56
CA ILE A 108 -20.17 -7.20 23.87
C ILE A 108 -20.17 -6.84 22.38
N VAL A 109 -21.32 -6.91 21.70
CA VAL A 109 -21.43 -6.51 20.28
C VAL A 109 -21.08 -5.05 20.08
N LEU A 110 -21.48 -4.15 20.99
CA LEU A 110 -21.09 -2.74 20.94
C LEU A 110 -19.56 -2.55 21.03
N VAL A 111 -18.91 -3.27 21.96
CA VAL A 111 -17.44 -3.23 22.09
C VAL A 111 -16.76 -3.79 20.83
N ILE A 112 -17.28 -4.89 20.27
CA ILE A 112 -16.78 -5.46 19.01
C ILE A 112 -16.92 -4.45 17.86
N ASP A 113 -18.03 -3.72 17.78
CA ASP A 113 -18.25 -2.69 16.76
C ASP A 113 -17.25 -1.52 16.87
N GLU A 114 -16.94 -1.08 18.09
CA GLU A 114 -15.89 -0.09 18.34
C GLU A 114 -14.51 -0.61 17.91
N GLU A 115 -14.16 -1.85 18.23
CA GLU A 115 -12.89 -2.47 17.84
C GLU A 115 -12.80 -2.70 16.33
N ILE A 116 -13.89 -3.09 15.66
CA ILE A 116 -13.95 -3.18 14.20
C ILE A 116 -13.67 -1.81 13.58
N ALA A 117 -14.26 -0.74 14.11
CA ALA A 117 -14.05 0.62 13.61
C ALA A 117 -12.59 1.08 13.80
N LYS A 118 -11.97 0.78 14.94
CA LYS A 118 -10.54 1.07 15.19
C LYS A 118 -9.64 0.28 14.24
N ASN A 119 -9.85 -1.04 14.13
CA ASN A 119 -9.04 -1.90 13.28
C ASN A 119 -9.22 -1.56 11.79
N SER A 120 -10.41 -1.15 11.35
CA SER A 120 -10.62 -0.67 9.97
C SER A 120 -9.78 0.56 9.64
N LYS A 121 -9.62 1.50 10.59
CA LYS A 121 -8.74 2.66 10.41
C LYS A 121 -7.27 2.24 10.34
N GLN A 122 -6.86 1.31 11.21
CA GLN A 122 -5.50 0.77 11.21
C GLN A 122 -5.15 0.04 9.91
N VAL A 123 -6.07 -0.78 9.38
CA VAL A 123 -5.89 -1.46 8.08
C VAL A 123 -5.68 -0.44 6.96
N GLY A 124 -6.49 0.63 6.91
CA GLY A 124 -6.33 1.69 5.91
C GLY A 124 -5.01 2.44 6.02
N LEU A 125 -4.57 2.75 7.24
CA LEU A 125 -3.28 3.42 7.49
C LEU A 125 -2.10 2.54 7.06
N LEU A 126 -2.08 1.27 7.46
CA LEU A 126 -1.02 0.33 7.11
C LEU A 126 -0.97 0.08 5.59
N GLU A 127 -2.12 0.03 4.94
CA GLU A 127 -2.19 -0.06 3.49
C GLU A 127 -1.57 1.15 2.80
N GLN A 128 -1.86 2.37 3.28
CA GLN A 128 -1.27 3.58 2.77
C GLN A 128 0.25 3.60 2.97
N GLN A 129 0.73 3.30 4.18
CA GLN A 129 2.16 3.26 4.52
C GLN A 129 2.92 2.23 3.66
N ARG A 130 2.35 1.03 3.49
CA ARG A 130 2.89 0.00 2.59
C ARG A 130 2.96 0.49 1.15
N ASN A 131 1.89 1.11 0.65
CA ASN A 131 1.81 1.57 -0.74
C ASN A 131 2.76 2.74 -1.02
N ASP A 132 2.94 3.64 -0.06
CA ASP A 132 3.91 4.74 -0.17
C ASP A 132 5.35 4.21 -0.19
N ALA A 133 5.67 3.24 0.65
CA ALA A 133 6.97 2.56 0.59
C ALA A 133 7.19 1.80 -0.74
N LEU A 134 6.15 1.13 -1.27
CA LEU A 134 6.21 0.42 -2.55
C LEU A 134 6.43 1.35 -3.76
N ARG A 135 5.91 2.58 -3.71
CA ARG A 135 6.06 3.56 -4.81
C ARG A 135 7.51 3.93 -5.06
N GLU A 136 8.34 3.94 -4.02
CA GLU A 136 9.76 4.30 -4.11
C GLU A 136 10.64 3.16 -4.67
N ILE A 137 10.13 1.92 -4.63
CA ILE A 137 10.85 0.73 -5.11
C ILE A 137 10.70 0.60 -6.62
N GLY A 138 11.83 0.62 -7.32
CA GLY A 138 11.86 0.47 -8.77
C GLY A 138 11.66 -0.99 -9.21
N ASN A 139 11.40 -1.18 -10.51
CA ASN A 139 11.29 -2.53 -11.08
C ASN A 139 12.63 -3.30 -11.00
N LEU A 140 12.57 -4.64 -11.14
CA LEU A 140 13.75 -5.50 -11.17
C LEU A 140 14.68 -5.11 -12.33
N VAL A 141 15.96 -4.88 -12.00
CA VAL A 141 16.99 -4.53 -12.98
C VAL A 141 17.37 -5.76 -13.80
N HIS A 142 17.26 -5.67 -15.13
CA HIS A 142 17.68 -6.74 -16.03
C HIS A 142 19.21 -6.96 -15.95
N PRO A 143 19.73 -8.19 -16.09
CA PRO A 143 21.17 -8.46 -15.99
C PRO A 143 22.08 -7.68 -16.95
N SER A 144 21.55 -7.24 -18.09
CA SER A 144 22.31 -6.47 -19.09
C SER A 144 22.46 -4.98 -18.76
N VAL A 145 21.76 -4.47 -17.73
CA VAL A 145 21.76 -3.03 -17.43
C VAL A 145 23.09 -2.64 -16.78
N PRO A 146 23.78 -1.60 -17.28
CA PRO A 146 24.97 -1.06 -16.63
C PRO A 146 24.67 -0.57 -15.22
N VAL A 147 25.53 -0.93 -14.27
CA VAL A 147 25.43 -0.47 -12.88
C VAL A 147 26.36 0.73 -12.71
N SER A 148 25.81 1.94 -12.85
CA SER A 148 26.53 3.22 -12.70
C SER A 148 25.57 4.28 -12.15
N ASP A 149 26.09 5.18 -11.31
CA ASP A 149 25.36 6.35 -10.79
C ASP A 149 25.58 7.61 -11.65
N ASN A 150 26.36 7.47 -12.73
CA ASN A 150 26.57 8.53 -13.72
C ASN A 150 26.07 8.09 -15.11
N GLU A 151 25.29 8.96 -15.75
CA GLU A 151 24.75 8.80 -17.11
C GLU A 151 25.84 8.86 -18.19
N ASP A 152 26.99 9.49 -17.92
CA ASP A 152 28.12 9.50 -18.88
C ASP A 152 28.69 8.10 -19.14
N ASN A 153 28.45 7.15 -18.22
CA ASN A 153 28.88 5.76 -18.35
C ASN A 153 27.88 4.87 -19.11
N ASN A 154 26.87 5.46 -19.75
CA ASN A 154 25.90 4.71 -20.55
C ASN A 154 26.59 3.99 -21.72
N PHE A 155 26.26 2.70 -21.90
CA PHE A 155 26.77 1.94 -23.03
C PHE A 155 26.07 2.33 -24.33
N VAL A 156 26.86 2.62 -25.38
CA VAL A 156 26.34 2.79 -26.74
C VAL A 156 26.19 1.40 -27.37
N GLU A 157 24.95 0.92 -27.49
CA GLU A 157 24.71 -0.41 -28.07
C GLU A 157 24.93 -0.45 -29.58
N ARG A 158 24.47 0.59 -30.30
CA ARG A 158 24.52 0.68 -31.75
C ARG A 158 24.61 2.12 -32.19
N THR A 159 25.31 2.34 -33.30
CA THR A 159 25.36 3.60 -34.04
C THR A 159 24.93 3.34 -35.48
N TRP A 160 24.31 4.32 -36.12
CA TRP A 160 23.88 4.20 -37.52
C TRP A 160 24.08 5.52 -38.26
N GLY A 161 24.59 5.44 -39.49
CA GLY A 161 25.01 6.61 -40.27
C GLY A 161 26.33 7.22 -39.78
N ASP A 162 26.64 8.43 -40.25
CA ASP A 162 27.79 9.20 -39.79
C ASP A 162 27.34 10.16 -38.67
N ILE A 163 27.86 9.93 -37.46
CA ILE A 163 27.54 10.69 -36.26
C ILE A 163 28.55 11.82 -35.97
N THR A 164 29.60 11.95 -36.78
CA THR A 164 30.69 12.92 -36.57
C THR A 164 30.52 14.20 -37.38
N VAL A 165 29.51 14.27 -38.25
CA VAL A 165 29.27 15.42 -39.12
C VAL A 165 28.76 16.60 -38.30
N GLU A 166 29.57 17.66 -38.25
CA GLU A 166 29.14 18.96 -37.72
C GLU A 166 28.57 19.84 -38.84
N LYS A 167 27.44 20.51 -38.57
CA LYS A 167 26.76 21.44 -39.49
C LYS A 167 26.86 22.87 -38.98
N LYS A 168 26.63 23.83 -39.88
CA LYS A 168 26.87 25.26 -39.64
C LYS A 168 25.96 25.90 -38.59
N TYR A 169 24.68 25.55 -38.56
CA TYR A 169 23.68 26.21 -37.69
C TYR A 169 23.01 25.19 -36.76
N SER A 170 22.68 25.64 -35.54
CA SER A 170 21.91 24.86 -34.57
C SER A 170 20.42 24.86 -34.93
N GLN A 171 19.67 23.89 -34.39
CA GLN A 171 18.22 23.80 -34.58
C GLN A 171 17.48 25.08 -34.18
N MET A 172 17.96 25.81 -33.17
CA MET A 172 17.34 27.04 -32.70
C MET A 172 17.42 28.15 -33.74
N ASP A 173 18.62 28.39 -34.28
CA ASP A 173 18.84 29.41 -35.30
C ASP A 173 18.08 29.07 -36.58
N LEU A 174 18.06 27.80 -36.98
CA LEU A 174 17.31 27.33 -38.14
C LEU A 174 15.80 27.58 -37.99
N GLY A 175 15.23 27.34 -36.81
CA GLY A 175 13.82 27.58 -36.54
C GLY A 175 13.43 29.05 -36.66
N ILE A 176 14.31 29.96 -36.21
CA ILE A 176 14.11 31.41 -36.35
C ILE A 176 14.32 31.85 -37.81
N MET A 177 15.34 31.31 -38.50
CA MET A 177 15.66 31.66 -39.89
C MET A 177 14.55 31.32 -40.88
N VAL A 178 13.81 30.24 -40.64
CA VAL A 178 12.67 29.82 -41.48
C VAL A 178 11.39 30.56 -41.07
N ASP A 179 11.45 31.44 -40.07
CA ASP A 179 10.30 32.09 -39.44
C ASP A 179 9.25 31.08 -38.97
N GLY A 180 9.68 29.90 -38.50
CA GLY A 180 8.80 28.79 -38.11
C GLY A 180 8.64 28.60 -36.60
N TYR A 181 9.39 29.33 -35.79
CA TYR A 181 9.40 29.22 -34.33
C TYR A 181 9.38 30.61 -33.67
N ASP A 182 8.53 30.80 -32.67
CA ASP A 182 8.44 32.02 -31.86
C ASP A 182 8.33 31.68 -30.37
N GLY A 183 9.48 31.68 -29.70
CA GLY A 183 9.59 31.42 -28.26
C GLY A 183 9.21 32.64 -27.41
N ASP A 184 9.42 33.86 -27.90
CA ASP A 184 9.19 35.08 -27.12
C ASP A 184 7.70 35.32 -26.91
N ARG A 185 6.89 35.23 -27.98
CA ARG A 185 5.44 35.31 -27.86
C ARG A 185 4.87 34.14 -27.08
N GLY A 186 5.41 32.94 -27.31
CA GLY A 186 5.00 31.75 -26.57
C GLY A 186 5.26 31.87 -25.08
N ALA A 187 6.38 32.48 -24.69
CA ALA A 187 6.72 32.73 -23.30
C ALA A 187 5.78 33.73 -22.62
N VAL A 188 5.39 34.79 -23.33
CA VAL A 188 4.43 35.79 -22.82
C VAL A 188 3.03 35.20 -22.65
N VAL A 189 2.59 34.32 -23.56
CA VAL A 189 1.24 33.76 -23.52
C VAL A 189 1.14 32.56 -22.57
N SER A 190 2.10 31.63 -22.64
CA SER A 190 2.03 30.33 -21.96
C SER A 190 3.03 30.16 -20.82
N GLY A 191 3.82 31.19 -20.52
CA GLY A 191 4.89 31.14 -19.52
C GLY A 191 6.19 30.52 -20.04
N ALA A 192 7.18 30.38 -19.16
CA ALA A 192 8.52 29.95 -19.53
C ALA A 192 8.54 28.63 -20.35
N ARG A 193 9.33 28.61 -21.43
CA ARG A 193 9.42 27.52 -22.43
C ARG A 193 8.18 27.33 -23.31
N GLY A 194 7.16 28.18 -23.20
CA GLY A 194 6.09 28.26 -24.18
C GLY A 194 6.62 28.75 -25.54
N TYR A 195 6.09 28.22 -26.63
CA TYR A 195 6.47 28.62 -27.99
C TYR A 195 5.29 28.49 -28.95
N TYR A 196 5.32 29.25 -30.05
CA TYR A 196 4.48 29.02 -31.21
C TYR A 196 5.30 28.40 -32.33
N LEU A 197 4.71 27.41 -33.00
CA LEU A 197 5.20 26.87 -34.27
C LEU A 197 4.30 27.45 -35.38
N LYS A 198 4.89 28.05 -36.41
CA LYS A 198 4.18 28.80 -37.44
C LYS A 198 4.65 28.45 -38.85
#